data_AF-A0A348PL66-F1
#
_entry.id   AF-A0A348PL66-F1
#
_cell.length_a   1.000
_cell.length_b   1.000
_cell.length_c   1.000
_cell.angle_alpha   90.00
_cell.angle_beta   90.00
_cell.angle_gamma   90.00
#
_symmetry.space_group_name_H-M   'P 1'
#
loop_
_entity.id
_entity.type
_entity.pdbx_description
1 polymer ?
#
loop_
_entity_poly.entity_id
_entity_poly.type
_entity_poly.pdbx_seq_one_letter_code
_entity_poly.pdbx_strand_id
1 'polypeptide(L)'
;MEITVFTVLDTLGTLAFAVSGATLAIKKKFDLFGVFVLAFVTSAGGGTIRDLIIGNTPVEWMSNNALIITIIFGAISAVLLNP
;
A
#
# COMPACT_ATOMS: atom_id res chain seq x y z
N MET A 1 7.85 -15.93 -11.99
CA MET A 1 6.89 -14.82 -11.96
C MET A 1 6.96 -14.18 -13.32
N GLU A 2 5.94 -14.37 -14.17
CA GLU A 2 5.89 -13.63 -15.42
C GLU A 2 5.61 -12.17 -15.08
N ILE A 3 6.52 -11.27 -15.46
CA ILE A 3 6.35 -9.84 -15.27
C ILE A 3 5.35 -9.39 -16.34
N THR A 4 4.10 -9.25 -15.94
CA THR A 4 3.07 -8.68 -16.81
C THR A 4 3.01 -7.17 -16.61
N VAL A 5 2.52 -6.45 -17.62
CA VAL A 5 2.26 -5.00 -17.51
C VAL A 5 1.32 -4.72 -16.34
N PHE A 6 0.35 -5.60 -16.09
CA PHE A 6 -0.60 -5.46 -14.98
C PHE A 6 0.10 -5.52 -13.63
N THR A 7 1.00 -6.49 -13.42
CA THR A 7 1.78 -6.62 -12.18
C THR A 7 2.66 -5.40 -11.91
N VAL A 8 3.27 -4.83 -12.96
CA VAL A 8 4.09 -3.62 -12.84
C VAL A 8 3.24 -2.42 -12.43
N LEU A 9 2.11 -2.20 -13.09
CA LEU A 9 1.21 -1.09 -12.78
C LEU A 9 0.61 -1.21 -11.38
N ASP A 10 0.23 -2.42 -10.96
CA ASP A 10 -0.31 -2.68 -9.63
C ASP A 10 0.73 -2.40 -8.53
N THR A 11 1.97 -2.85 -8.73
CA THR A 11 3.08 -2.58 -7.79
C THR A 11 3.38 -1.08 -7.71
N LEU A 12 3.44 -0.38 -8.84
CA LEU A 12 3.68 1.06 -8.88
C LEU A 12 2.54 1.85 -8.23
N GLY A 13 1.29 1.48 -8.50
CA GLY A 13 0.11 2.08 -7.89
C GLY A 13 0.11 1.90 -6.37
N THR A 14 0.35 0.67 -5.91
CA THR A 14 0.47 0.35 -4.48
C THR A 14 1.56 1.19 -3.81
N LEU A 15 2.73 1.29 -4.43
CA LEU A 15 3.84 2.10 -3.91
C LEU A 15 3.47 3.58 -3.82
N ALA A 16 2.91 4.16 -4.88
CA ALA A 16 2.50 5.56 -4.91
C ALA A 16 1.44 5.88 -3.84
N PHE A 17 0.45 4.99 -3.67
CA PHE A 17 -0.57 5.16 -2.64
C PHE A 17 -0.03 4.97 -1.22
N ALA A 18 0.89 4.04 -1.00
CA ALA A 18 1.54 3.86 0.30
C ALA A 18 2.33 5.12 0.70
N VAL A 19 3.11 5.69 -0.21
CA VAL A 19 3.85 6.94 0.02
C VAL A 19 2.90 8.11 0.29
N SER A 20 1.80 8.21 -0.47
CA SER A 20 0.79 9.25 -0.28
C SER A 20 0.12 9.16 1.10
N GLY A 21 -0.33 7.97 1.49
CA GLY A 21 -0.96 7.72 2.79
C GLY A 21 0.01 7.97 3.95
N ALA A 22 1.25 7.49 3.84
CA ALA A 22 2.29 7.75 4.85
C ALA A 22 2.58 9.25 5.00
N THR A 23 2.76 9.97 3.89
CA THR A 23 3.02 11.41 3.89
C THR A 23 1.87 12.19 4.54
N LEU A 24 0.62 11.79 4.29
CA LEU A 24 -0.54 12.40 4.94
C LEU A 24 -0.53 12.16 6.45
N ALA A 25 -0.22 10.95 6.90
CA ALA A 25 -0.13 10.62 8.33
C ALA A 25 0.97 11.41 9.03
N ILE A 26 2.15 11.55 8.41
CA ILE A 26 3.26 12.39 8.92
C ILE A 26 2.80 13.84 9.07
N LYS A 27 2.16 14.42 8.05
CA LYS A 27 1.61 15.78 8.11
C LYS A 27 0.56 15.96 9.21
N LYS A 28 -0.16 14.89 9.56
CA LYS A 28 -1.14 14.85 10.65
C LYS A 28 -0.52 14.47 12.00
N LYS A 29 0.81 14.34 12.07
CA LYS A 29 1.58 14.02 13.29
C LYS A 29 1.16 12.70 13.95
N PHE A 30 0.83 11.70 13.14
CA PHE A 30 0.62 10.34 13.66
C PHE A 30 1.96 9.72 14.06
N ASP A 31 1.92 8.72 14.95
CA ASP A 31 3.08 7.91 15.29
C ASP A 31 3.43 6.93 14.16
N LEU A 32 4.54 6.19 14.29
CA LEU A 32 5.00 5.27 13.25
C LEU A 32 3.96 4.19 12.93
N PHE A 33 3.20 3.76 13.94
CA PHE A 33 2.10 2.81 13.75
C PHE A 33 0.98 3.44 12.91
N GLY A 34 0.53 4.65 13.24
CA GLY A 34 -0.48 5.37 12.46
C GLY A 34 -0.03 5.69 11.03
N VAL A 35 1.26 5.98 10.81
CA VAL A 35 1.83 6.14 9.47
C VAL A 35 1.70 4.85 8.67
N PHE A 36 2.08 3.72 9.24
CA PHE A 36 1.95 2.42 8.59
C PHE A 36 0.49 2.08 8.30
N VAL A 37 -0.41 2.26 9.26
CA VAL A 37 -1.85 1.97 9.09
C VAL A 37 -2.44 2.82 7.97
N LEU A 38 -2.14 4.13 7.91
CA LEU A 38 -2.70 4.98 6.85
C LEU A 38 -2.11 4.65 5.47
N ALA A 39 -0.81 4.35 5.40
CA ALA A 39 -0.17 3.88 4.17
C ALA A 39 -0.81 2.57 3.67
N PHE A 40 -1.06 1.62 4.57
CA PHE A 40 -1.68 0.34 4.28
C PHE A 40 -3.13 0.50 3.81
N VAL A 41 -3.97 1.24 4.54
CA VAL A 41 -5.38 1.42 4.16
C VAL A 41 -5.50 2.17 2.82
N THR A 42 -4.63 3.14 2.55
CA THR A 42 -4.67 3.90 1.30
C THR A 42 -4.28 3.04 0.08
N SER A 43 -3.29 2.17 0.24
CA SER A 43 -2.78 1.31 -0.84
C SER A 43 -3.60 0.04 -1.03
N ALA A 44 -3.91 -0.69 0.05
CA ALA A 44 -4.66 -1.95 0.00
C ALA A 44 -6.18 -1.74 -0.05
N GLY A 45 -6.70 -0.58 0.39
CA GLY A 45 -8.14 -0.35 0.51
C GLY A 45 -8.89 -0.44 -0.82
N GLY A 46 -8.35 0.17 -1.88
CA GLY A 46 -8.95 0.09 -3.21
C GLY A 46 -9.00 -1.33 -3.77
N GLY A 47 -7.88 -2.07 -3.67
CA GLY A 47 -7.79 -3.47 -4.08
C GLY A 47 -8.71 -4.38 -3.26
N THR A 48 -8.79 -4.15 -1.94
CA THR A 48 -9.70 -4.87 -1.04
C THR A 48 -11.16 -4.66 -1.45
N ILE A 49 -11.58 -3.42 -1.72
CA ILE A 49 -12.95 -3.13 -2.17
C ILE A 49 -13.22 -3.77 -3.52
N ARG A 50 -12.30 -3.64 -4.48
CA ARG A 50 -12.39 -4.29 -5.81
C ARG A 50 -12.61 -5.80 -5.66
N ASP A 51 -11.76 -6.45 -4.87
CA ASP A 51 -11.76 -7.88 -4.66
C ASP A 51 -13.07 -8.37 -4.03
N LEU A 52 -13.58 -7.65 -3.03
CA LEU A 52 -14.88 -7.96 -2.41
C LEU A 52 -16.05 -7.81 -3.39
N ILE A 53 -16.05 -6.77 -4.24
CA ILE A 53 -17.13 -6.53 -5.22
C ILE A 53 -17.17 -7.65 -6.27
N ILE A 54 -16.01 -8.13 -6.73
CA ILE A 54 -15.93 -9.20 -7.75
C ILE A 54 -15.96 -10.62 -7.15
N GLY A 55 -16.05 -10.75 -5.82
CA GLY A 55 -16.06 -12.03 -5.12
C GLY A 55 -14.70 -12.74 -5.08
N ASN A 56 -13.59 -12.02 -5.24
CA ASN A 56 -12.23 -12.54 -5.16
C ASN A 56 -11.76 -12.57 -3.70
N THR A 57 -12.00 -13.69 -3.00
CA THR A 57 -11.57 -13.88 -1.61
C THR A 57 -10.68 -15.13 -1.46
N PRO A 58 -9.58 -15.08 -0.68
CA PRO A 58 -9.13 -13.96 0.16
C PRO A 58 -8.56 -12.79 -0.66
N VAL A 59 -8.70 -11.57 -0.13
CA VAL A 59 -8.24 -10.35 -0.80
C VAL A 59 -6.73 -10.36 -1.02
N GLU A 60 -6.26 -9.66 -2.05
CA GLU A 60 -4.92 -9.85 -2.62
C GLU A 60 -3.77 -9.69 -1.62
N TRP A 61 -3.84 -8.71 -0.72
CA TRP A 61 -2.79 -8.47 0.27
C TRP A 61 -2.65 -9.60 1.31
N MET A 62 -3.66 -10.46 1.46
CA MET A 62 -3.61 -11.63 2.35
C MET A 62 -2.91 -12.84 1.69
N SER A 63 -2.92 -12.89 0.36
CA SER A 63 -2.33 -13.98 -0.42
C SER A 63 -0.97 -13.61 -1.03
N ASN A 64 -0.68 -12.32 -1.17
CA ASN A 64 0.53 -11.82 -1.81
C ASN A 64 1.42 -10.99 -0.85
N ASN A 65 2.48 -11.63 -0.35
CA ASN A 65 3.46 -10.98 0.52
C ASN A 65 4.18 -9.78 -0.13
N ALA A 66 4.28 -9.74 -1.47
CA ALA A 66 4.96 -8.65 -2.17
C ALA A 66 4.21 -7.31 -2.02
N LEU A 67 2.87 -7.34 -1.89
CA LEU A 67 2.08 -6.13 -1.61
C LEU A 67 2.46 -5.54 -0.26
N ILE A 68 2.49 -6.36 0.79
CA ILE A 68 2.84 -5.91 2.15
C ILE A 68 4.25 -5.32 2.16
N ILE A 69 5.21 -5.97 1.51
CA ILE A 69 6.60 -5.48 1.41
C ILE A 69 6.64 -4.13 0.69
N THR A 70 5.91 -3.98 -0.42
CA THR A 70 5.81 -2.72 -1.17
C THR A 70 5.24 -1.59 -0.31
N ILE A 71 4.21 -1.88 0.49
CA ILE A 71 3.59 -0.91 1.40
C ILE A 71 4.57 -0.46 2.49
N ILE A 72 5.26 -1.41 3.14
CA ILE A 72 6.28 -1.12 4.15
C ILE A 72 7.39 -0.26 3.55
N PHE A 73 7.88 -0.64 2.36
CA PHE A 73 8.90 0.11 1.66
C PHE A 73 8.45 1.54 1.32
N GLY A 74 7.21 1.71 0.85
CA GLY A 74 6.63 3.03 0.58
C GLY A 74 6.50 3.89 1.84
N ALA A 75 6.04 3.30 2.95
CA ALA A 75 5.92 3.99 4.23
C ALA A 75 7.29 4.45 4.77
N ILE A 76 8.30 3.56 4.74
CA ILE A 76 9.67 3.89 5.15
C ILE A 76 10.25 4.98 4.26
N SER A 77 10.08 4.87 2.95
CA SER A 77 10.54 5.89 2.00
C SER A 77 9.93 7.26 2.29
N ALA A 78 8.63 7.31 2.60
CA ALA A 78 7.97 8.56 2.96
C ALA A 78 8.51 9.18 4.26
N VAL A 79 8.76 8.36 5.29
CA VAL A 79 9.36 8.79 6.57
C VAL A 79 10.79 9.32 6.36
N LEU A 80 11.58 8.65 5.52
CA LEU A 80 12.97 9.08 5.24
C LEU A 80 13.03 10.37 4.41
N LEU A 81 12.10 10.56 3.48
CA LEU A 81 12.07 11.73 2.59
C LEU A 81 11.42 12.96 3.24
N ASN A 82 10.54 12.76 4.23
CA ASN A 82 9.85 13.82 4.96
C ASN A 82 9.98 13.59 6.48
N PRO A 83 11.16 13.85 7.08
CA PRO A 83 11.35 13.71 8.53
C PRO A 83 10.48 14.70 9.33
#